data_AF-A0A3D5UL87-F1
#
_entry.id   AF-A0A3D5UL87-F1
#
_cell.length_a   1.000
_cell.length_b   1.000
_cell.length_c   1.000
_cell.angle_alpha   90.00
_cell.angle_beta   90.00
_cell.angle_gamma   90.00
#
_symmetry.space_group_name_H-M   'P 1'
#
loop_
_entity.id
_entity.type
_entity.pdbx_description
1 polymer ?
#
loop_
_entity_poly.entity_id
_entity_poly.type
_entity_poly.pdbx_seq_one_letter_code
_entity_poly.pdbx_strand_id
1 'polypeptide(L)'
;MTKFLLHKIAVFLYTVNSILKGGSTLNIKQTIFMNVLISLIYSIVMGFAMLAINEGFFPGFLSAWAGSIATGFVVALPLSFLIIPPIQRLASKLFKD
;
A
#
# COMPACT_ATOMS: atom_id res chain seq x y z
N MET A 1 -2.44 -7.94 -28.67
CA MET A 1 -2.81 -8.05 -27.24
C MET A 1 -1.60 -8.32 -26.33
N THR A 2 -0.70 -9.23 -26.70
CA THR A 2 0.48 -9.64 -25.92
C THR A 2 1.49 -8.50 -25.64
N LYS A 3 1.74 -7.61 -26.59
CA LYS A 3 2.66 -6.45 -26.41
C LYS A 3 2.16 -5.44 -25.35
N PHE A 4 0.84 -5.32 -25.17
CA PHE A 4 0.24 -4.39 -24.21
C PHE A 4 0.41 -4.89 -22.77
N LEU A 5 0.23 -6.19 -22.55
CA LEU A 5 0.47 -6.84 -21.26
C LEU A 5 1.96 -6.79 -20.89
N LEU A 6 2.86 -7.07 -21.84
CA LEU A 6 4.30 -6.99 -21.63
C LEU A 6 4.76 -5.57 -21.27
N HIS A 7 4.18 -4.54 -21.88
CA HIS A 7 4.49 -3.15 -21.56
C HIS A 7 4.03 -2.77 -20.14
N LYS A 8 2.83 -3.18 -19.71
CA LYS A 8 2.36 -2.91 -18.34
C LYS A 8 3.20 -3.64 -17.28
N ILE A 9 3.62 -4.87 -17.58
CA ILE A 9 4.53 -5.63 -16.71
C ILE A 9 5.89 -4.92 -16.64
N ALA A 10 6.45 -4.49 -17.77
CA ALA A 10 7.72 -3.77 -17.80
C ALA A 10 7.67 -2.44 -17.04
N VAL A 11 6.59 -1.67 -17.18
CA VAL A 11 6.38 -0.42 -16.42
C VAL A 11 6.27 -0.71 -14.93
N PHE A 12 5.50 -1.72 -14.54
CA PHE A 12 5.39 -2.14 -13.15
C PHE A 12 6.74 -2.56 -12.56
N LEU A 13 7.50 -3.38 -13.29
CA LEU A 13 8.84 -3.82 -12.87
C LEU A 13 9.84 -2.67 -12.78
N TYR A 14 9.77 -1.70 -13.70
CA TYR A 14 10.62 -0.51 -13.67
C TYR A 14 10.29 0.38 -12.47
N THR A 15 9.00 0.58 -12.18
CA THR A 15 8.54 1.31 -10.99
C THR A 15 8.95 0.62 -9.70
N VAL A 16 8.85 -0.71 -9.62
CA VAL A 16 9.32 -1.47 -8.45
C VAL A 16 10.84 -1.35 -8.31
N ASN A 17 11.60 -1.49 -9.39
CA ASN A 17 13.06 -1.39 -9.37
C ASN A 17 13.54 0.04 -9.03
N SER A 18 12.84 1.08 -9.48
CA SER A 18 13.16 2.48 -9.11
C SER A 18 12.84 2.78 -7.65
N ILE A 19 11.77 2.21 -7.09
CA ILE A 19 11.45 2.29 -5.65
C ILE A 19 12.52 1.55 -4.83
N LEU A 20 12.96 0.38 -5.27
CA LEU A 20 13.99 -0.42 -4.58
C LEU A 20 15.39 0.24 -4.65
N LYS A 21 15.77 0.79 -5.81
CA LYS A 21 17.02 1.56 -5.97
C LYS A 21 16.99 2.93 -5.29
N GLY A 22 15.80 3.46 -5.02
CA GLY A 22 15.57 4.66 -4.22
C GLY A 22 15.83 4.48 -2.71
N GLY A 23 16.26 3.28 -2.29
CA GLY A 23 16.84 2.98 -0.98
C GLY A 23 18.19 3.69 -0.76
N SER A 24 18.14 5.02 -0.81
CA SER A 24 19.10 5.90 -0.17
C SER A 24 19.23 5.51 1.30
N THR A 25 20.40 5.79 1.86
CA THR A 25 20.84 5.54 3.25
C THR A 25 19.93 6.20 4.31
N LEU A 26 18.66 5.79 4.36
CA LEU A 26 17.65 6.40 5.21
C LEU A 26 17.84 5.93 6.64
N ASN A 27 17.95 6.91 7.53
CA ASN A 27 18.07 6.70 8.96
C ASN A 27 16.79 6.03 9.50
N ILE A 28 16.86 5.21 10.55
CA ILE A 28 15.72 4.40 11.02
C ILE A 28 14.44 5.23 11.26
N LYS A 29 14.59 6.48 11.70
CA LYS A 29 13.49 7.44 11.89
C LYS A 29 12.80 7.82 10.57
N GLN A 30 13.56 7.99 9.49
CA GLN A 30 13.03 8.32 8.17
C GLN A 30 12.30 7.14 7.54
N THR A 31 12.82 5.92 7.70
CA THR A 31 12.14 4.71 7.21
C THR A 31 10.80 4.50 7.90
N ILE A 32 10.73 4.69 9.23
CA ILE A 32 9.47 4.61 9.97
C ILE A 32 8.51 5.70 9.51
N PHE A 33 8.98 6.95 9.38
CA PHE A 33 8.15 8.07 8.93
C PHE A 33 7.59 7.86 7.51
N MET A 34 8.43 7.39 6.58
CA MET A 34 8.03 7.08 5.21
C MET A 34 7.02 5.94 5.16
N ASN A 35 7.23 4.88 5.94
CA ASN A 35 6.29 3.76 5.99
C ASN A 35 4.93 4.19 6.57
N VAL A 36 4.91 5.00 7.62
CA VAL A 36 3.67 5.55 8.19
C VAL A 36 2.93 6.41 7.16
N LEU A 37 3.63 7.31 6.46
CA LEU A 37 3.03 8.14 5.43
C LEU A 37 2.51 7.33 4.25
N ILE A 38 3.27 6.35 3.76
CA ILE A 38 2.85 5.47 2.67
C ILE A 38 1.62 4.67 3.07
N SER A 39 1.61 4.07 4.25
CA SER A 39 0.44 3.32 4.75
C SER A 39 -0.78 4.23 4.91
N LEU A 40 -0.60 5.44 5.43
CA LEU A 40 -1.69 6.40 5.61
C LEU A 40 -2.29 6.86 4.27
N ILE A 41 -1.44 7.26 3.33
CA ILE A 41 -1.88 7.67 1.98
C ILE A 41 -2.54 6.50 1.25
N TYR A 42 -1.96 5.30 1.37
CA TYR A 42 -2.53 4.10 0.75
C TYR A 42 -3.91 3.77 1.31
N SER A 43 -4.10 3.79 2.64
CA SER A 43 -5.41 3.56 3.26
C SER A 43 -6.45 4.59 2.86
N ILE A 44 -6.07 5.88 2.74
CA ILE A 44 -6.96 6.95 2.32
C ILE A 44 -7.39 6.76 0.85
N VAL A 45 -6.42 6.54 -0.03
CA VAL A 45 -6.66 6.45 -1.49
C VAL A 45 -7.34 5.14 -1.86
N MET A 46 -6.93 4.00 -1.30
CA MET A 46 -7.62 2.73 -1.56
C MET A 46 -8.99 2.67 -0.90
N GLY A 47 -9.16 3.21 0.31
CA GLY A 47 -10.46 3.33 0.94
C GLY A 47 -11.43 4.17 0.10
N PHE A 48 -10.94 5.27 -0.48
CA PHE A 48 -11.71 6.11 -1.41
C PHE A 48 -12.08 5.34 -2.68
N ALA A 49 -11.09 4.73 -3.33
CA ALA A 49 -11.28 4.03 -4.60
C ALA A 49 -12.25 2.84 -4.44
N MET A 50 -12.12 2.05 -3.38
CA MET A 50 -13.01 0.91 -3.12
C MET A 50 -14.45 1.37 -2.84
N LEU A 51 -14.64 2.45 -2.08
CA LEU A 51 -15.97 2.98 -1.83
C LEU A 51 -16.59 3.54 -3.13
N ALA A 52 -15.81 4.28 -3.92
CA ALA A 52 -16.25 4.89 -5.17
C ALA A 52 -16.56 3.85 -6.26
N ILE A 53 -15.80 2.76 -6.34
CA ILE A 53 -16.03 1.69 -7.32
C ILE A 53 -17.22 0.81 -6.93
N ASN A 54 -17.37 0.46 -5.65
CA ASN A 54 -18.43 -0.48 -5.23
C ASN A 54 -19.80 0.18 -5.08
N GLU A 55 -19.85 1.40 -4.54
CA GLU A 55 -21.12 2.06 -4.17
C GLU A 55 -21.40 3.31 -5.02
N GLY A 56 -20.43 3.76 -5.81
CA GLY A 56 -20.54 5.00 -6.58
C GLY A 56 -20.53 6.25 -5.68
N PHE A 57 -20.84 7.39 -6.28
CA PHE A 57 -20.96 8.66 -5.55
C PHE A 57 -22.41 8.89 -5.14
N PHE A 58 -22.72 8.65 -3.87
CA PHE A 58 -24.04 8.84 -3.28
C PHE A 58 -24.08 10.02 -2.28
N PRO A 59 -25.26 10.56 -1.94
CA PRO A 59 -25.39 11.59 -0.92
C PRO A 59 -24.90 11.07 0.45
N GLY A 60 -23.79 11.60 0.96
CA GLY A 60 -23.14 11.11 2.18
C GLY A 60 -21.84 10.33 1.95
N PHE A 61 -21.42 10.14 0.70
CA PHE A 61 -20.18 9.45 0.32
C PHE A 61 -18.95 9.95 1.09
N LEU A 62 -18.76 11.28 1.16
CA LEU A 62 -17.64 11.89 1.89
C LEU A 62 -17.67 11.60 3.40
N SER A 63 -18.87 11.53 3.99
CA SER A 63 -19.04 11.20 5.41
C SER A 63 -18.76 9.72 5.68
N ALA A 64 -19.27 8.84 4.82
CA ALA A 64 -19.00 7.40 4.85
C ALA A 64 -17.51 7.09 4.62
N TRP A 65 -16.86 7.80 3.69
CA TRP A 65 -15.44 7.70 3.42
C TRP A 65 -14.58 8.22 4.57
N ALA A 66 -14.89 9.39 5.13
CA ALA A 66 -14.19 9.91 6.30
C ALA A 66 -14.31 8.97 7.51
N GLY A 67 -15.50 8.38 7.73
CA GLY A 67 -15.72 7.35 8.73
C GLY A 67 -14.95 6.06 8.45
N SER A 68 -14.82 5.66 7.18
CA SER A 68 -14.09 4.45 6.78
C SER A 68 -12.58 4.58 6.92
N ILE A 69 -12.03 5.81 6.87
CA ILE A 69 -10.61 6.06 7.20
C ILE A 69 -10.33 5.71 8.67
N ALA A 70 -11.19 6.14 9.59
CA ALA A 70 -11.00 5.90 11.02
C ALA A 70 -11.12 4.41 11.37
N THR A 71 -12.16 3.73 10.88
CA THR A 71 -12.29 2.28 11.06
C THR A 71 -11.19 1.51 10.34
N GLY A 72 -10.82 1.93 9.13
CA GLY A 72 -9.70 1.37 8.36
C GLY A 72 -8.37 1.47 9.10
N PHE A 73 -8.07 2.62 9.72
CA PHE A 73 -6.86 2.81 10.52
C PHE A 73 -6.84 1.94 11.78
N VAL A 74 -7.96 1.89 12.51
CA VAL A 74 -8.11 1.07 13.73
C VAL A 74 -7.96 -0.43 13.44
N VAL A 75 -8.38 -0.89 12.27
CA VAL A 75 -8.23 -2.29 11.85
C VAL A 75 -6.84 -2.56 11.26
N ALA A 76 -6.33 -1.66 10.41
CA ALA A 76 -5.06 -1.84 9.72
C ALA A 76 -3.86 -1.81 10.67
N LEU A 77 -3.91 -1.00 11.74
CA LEU A 77 -2.83 -0.88 12.71
C LEU A 77 -2.53 -2.21 13.42
N PRO A 78 -3.45 -2.87 14.13
CA PRO A 78 -3.20 -4.18 14.74
C PRO A 78 -2.93 -5.27 13.70
N LEU A 79 -3.57 -5.20 12.54
CA LEU A 79 -3.34 -6.15 11.45
C LEU A 79 -1.90 -6.06 10.92
N SER A 80 -1.34 -4.86 10.82
CA SER A 80 0.05 -4.67 10.39
C SER A 80 1.04 -5.33 11.35
N PHE A 81 0.82 -5.23 12.66
CA PHE A 81 1.67 -5.89 13.66
C PHE A 81 1.57 -7.41 13.60
N LEU A 82 0.41 -7.95 13.23
CA LEU A 82 0.20 -9.39 13.14
C LEU A 82 0.69 -10.01 11.82
N ILE A 83 0.50 -9.30 10.71
CA ILE A 83 0.74 -9.80 9.34
C ILE A 83 2.19 -9.55 8.88
N ILE A 84 2.82 -8.44 9.29
CA ILE A 84 4.17 -8.09 8.83
C ILE A 84 5.22 -9.15 9.25
N PRO A 85 5.29 -9.62 10.52
CA PRO A 85 6.30 -10.60 10.92
C PRO A 85 6.27 -11.93 10.15
N PRO A 86 5.11 -12.59 9.93
CA PRO A 86 5.06 -13.83 9.14
C PRO A 86 5.38 -13.58 7.66
N ILE A 87 4.97 -12.45 7.08
CA ILE A 87 5.34 -12.11 5.69
C ILE A 87 6.84 -11.88 5.57
N GLN A 88 7.47 -11.17 6.51
CA GLN A 88 8.93 -10.98 6.52
C GLN A 88 9.68 -12.30 6.64
N ARG A 89 9.20 -13.22 7.50
CA ARG A 89 9.75 -14.57 7.61
C ARG A 89 9.61 -15.34 6.30
N LEU A 90 8.47 -15.23 5.62
CA LEU A 90 8.24 -15.91 4.35
C LEU A 90 9.13 -15.33 3.23
N ALA A 91 9.23 -14.01 3.14
CA ALA A 91 10.09 -13.32 2.18
C ALA A 91 11.56 -13.69 2.38
N SER A 92 12.03 -13.74 3.63
CA SER A 92 13.41 -14.15 3.95
C SER A 92 13.72 -15.62 3.63
N LYS A 93 12.70 -16.47 3.48
CA LYS A 93 12.86 -17.87 3.06
C LYS A 93 12.83 -18.02 1.55
N LEU A 94 12.05 -17.19 0.85
CA LEU A 94 11.87 -17.24 -0.60
C LEU A 94 12.99 -16.53 -1.37
N PHE A 95 13.54 -15.44 -0.83
CA PHE A 95 14.53 -14.59 -1.51
C PHE A 95 15.91 -14.65 -0.82
N LYS A 96 16.20 -15.76 -0.14
CA LYS A 96 17.52 -16.02 0.42
C LYS A 96 18.43 -16.52 -0.70
N ASP A 97 19.02 -15.58 -1.44
CA ASP A 97 20.27 -15.77 -2.16
C ASP A 97 21.43 -15.24 -1.29
#